data_AF-A0A1B6HC95-F1
#
_entry.id   AF-A0A1B6HC95-F1
#
_cell.length_a   1.000
_cell.length_b   1.000
_cell.length_c   1.000
_cell.angle_alpha   90.00
_cell.angle_beta   90.00
_cell.angle_gamma   90.00
#
_symmetry.space_group_name_H-M   'P 1'
#
loop_
_entity.id
_entity.type
_entity.pdbx_description
1 polymer ?
#
loop_
_entity_poly.entity_id
_entity_poly.type
_entity_poly.pdbx_seq_one_letter_code
_entity_poly.pdbx_strand_id
1 'polypeptide(L)'
;ILRDAGDDRDCENQLVLLLGYDCFEFIKILKKHRQMILYCTMLASSQSELERQRLREEMSADSSLSRILRQLETVKGEEDGGDLDNLVPRSARRKEAAEEAAVGDGGVVPGIRQLLDLEDLAFTQGSHFMSNKRCQLPDGSFRKQRKGYEEVHVPALKPKPFGT
;
A
#
# COMPACT_ATOMS: atom_id res chain seq x y z
N ILE A 1 -23.19 0.43 29.89
CA ILE A 1 -23.22 1.91 29.62
C ILE A 1 -23.72 2.20 28.21
N LEU A 2 -22.95 1.98 27.14
CA LEU A 2 -23.42 2.33 25.77
C LEU A 2 -24.72 1.62 25.36
N ARG A 3 -24.90 0.36 25.79
CA ARG A 3 -26.13 -0.41 25.55
C ARG A 3 -27.28 -0.01 26.47
N ASP A 4 -27.00 0.12 27.76
CA ASP A 4 -28.03 0.11 28.80
C ASP A 4 -28.52 1.52 29.21
N ALA A 5 -27.83 2.58 28.81
CA ALA A 5 -28.21 3.96 29.17
C ALA A 5 -29.51 4.39 28.49
N GLY A 6 -30.38 5.11 29.21
CA GLY A 6 -31.72 5.47 28.72
C GLY A 6 -31.71 6.55 27.64
N ASP A 7 -30.87 7.58 27.80
CA ASP A 7 -30.68 8.69 26.86
C ASP A 7 -29.21 9.08 26.75
N ASP A 8 -28.89 10.03 25.85
CA ASP A 8 -27.52 10.47 25.61
C ASP A 8 -26.91 11.20 26.81
N ARG A 9 -27.74 11.84 27.64
CA ARG A 9 -27.31 12.56 28.83
C ARG A 9 -26.93 11.61 29.95
N ASP A 10 -27.73 10.57 30.19
CA ASP A 10 -27.44 9.48 31.12
C ASP A 10 -26.17 8.74 30.69
N CYS A 11 -26.05 8.43 29.39
CA CYS A 11 -24.84 7.82 28.86
C CYS A 11 -23.59 8.68 29.10
N GLU A 12 -23.67 9.99 28.84
CA GLU A 12 -22.57 10.93 29.08
C GLU A 12 -22.19 11.02 30.56
N ASN A 13 -23.17 11.15 31.45
CA ASN A 13 -22.94 11.21 32.88
C ASN A 13 -22.26 9.93 33.40
N GLN A 14 -22.73 8.76 32.98
CA GLN A 14 -22.12 7.48 33.35
C GLN A 14 -20.70 7.34 32.79
N LEU A 15 -20.45 7.81 31.56
CA LEU A 15 -19.11 7.79 30.96
C LEU A 15 -18.15 8.75 31.66
N VAL A 16 -18.59 9.95 32.05
CA VAL A 16 -17.79 10.91 32.82
C VAL A 16 -17.48 10.36 34.22
N LEU A 17 -18.45 9.71 34.86
CA LEU A 17 -18.24 9.07 36.17
C LEU A 17 -17.21 7.93 36.09
N LEU A 18 -17.23 7.14 35.01
CA LEU A 18 -16.32 6.00 34.84
C LEU A 18 -14.90 6.42 34.41
N LEU A 19 -14.80 7.33 33.43
CA LEU A 19 -13.54 7.68 32.77
C LEU A 19 -12.88 8.95 33.31
N GLY A 20 -13.59 9.69 34.18
CA GLY A 20 -13.16 11.00 34.66
C GLY A 20 -13.30 12.11 33.63
N TYR A 21 -13.09 13.35 34.09
CA TYR A 21 -13.21 14.55 33.26
C TYR A 21 -12.06 14.72 32.25
N ASP A 22 -10.94 14.02 32.45
CA ASP A 22 -9.77 14.11 31.56
C ASP A 22 -10.04 13.50 30.18
N CYS A 23 -10.95 12.51 30.12
CA CYS A 23 -11.28 11.79 28.89
C CYS A 23 -12.42 12.44 28.07
N PHE A 24 -12.72 13.73 28.29
CA PHE A 24 -13.93 14.35 27.75
C PHE A 24 -14.05 14.29 26.22
N GLU A 25 -12.95 14.48 25.48
CA GLU A 25 -12.97 14.36 24.01
C GLU A 25 -13.30 12.93 23.55
N PHE A 26 -12.81 11.92 24.25
CA PHE A 26 -13.16 10.53 23.95
C PHE A 26 -14.63 10.25 24.28
N ILE A 27 -15.14 10.77 25.40
CA ILE A 27 -16.56 10.67 25.78
C ILE A 27 -17.46 11.30 24.72
N LYS A 28 -17.09 12.45 24.15
CA LYS A 28 -17.83 13.06 23.03
C LYS A 28 -17.91 12.15 21.82
N ILE A 29 -16.82 11.48 21.46
CA ILE A 29 -16.79 10.52 20.34
C ILE A 29 -17.72 9.33 20.65
N LEU A 30 -17.62 8.76 21.85
CA LEU A 30 -18.47 7.66 22.31
C LEU A 30 -19.96 8.05 22.27
N LYS A 31 -20.32 9.25 22.71
CA LYS A 31 -21.70 9.75 22.65
C LYS A 31 -22.17 9.94 21.21
N LYS A 32 -21.38 10.62 20.37
CA LYS A 32 -21.73 10.93 18.99
C LYS A 32 -21.93 9.66 18.14
N HIS A 33 -21.12 8.64 18.37
CA HIS A 33 -21.12 7.40 17.60
C HIS A 33 -21.58 6.20 18.43
N ARG A 34 -22.45 6.43 19.43
CA ARG A 34 -22.87 5.44 20.43
C ARG A 34 -23.29 4.10 19.83
N GLN A 35 -24.21 4.13 18.88
CA GLN A 35 -24.75 2.93 18.25
C GLN A 35 -23.72 2.23 17.35
N MET A 36 -22.96 3.01 16.58
CA MET A 36 -21.91 2.48 15.71
C MET A 36 -20.84 1.75 16.54
N ILE A 37 -20.32 2.38 17.58
CA ILE A 37 -19.27 1.79 18.42
C ILE A 37 -19.80 0.55 19.13
N LEU A 38 -21.00 0.61 19.73
CA LEU A 38 -21.60 -0.55 20.39
C LEU A 38 -21.73 -1.77 19.46
N TYR A 39 -22.44 -1.61 18.34
CA TYR A 39 -22.75 -2.74 17.47
C TYR A 39 -21.54 -3.22 16.66
N CYS A 40 -20.65 -2.32 16.21
CA CYS A 40 -19.41 -2.74 15.55
C CYS A 40 -18.49 -3.49 16.51
N THR A 41 -18.35 -3.03 17.76
CA THR A 41 -17.56 -3.74 18.76
C THR A 41 -18.20 -5.09 19.11
N MET A 42 -19.52 -5.17 19.26
CA MET A 42 -20.22 -6.44 19.47
C MET A 42 -19.99 -7.41 18.32
N LEU A 43 -20.23 -6.98 17.06
CA LEU A 43 -19.99 -7.81 15.87
C LEU A 43 -18.56 -8.33 15.77
N ALA A 44 -17.57 -7.48 16.05
CA ALA A 44 -16.16 -7.85 16.03
C ALA A 44 -15.81 -8.86 17.15
N SER A 45 -16.44 -8.71 18.32
CA SER A 45 -16.21 -9.57 19.48
C SER A 45 -17.02 -10.88 19.50
N SER A 46 -18.07 -11.00 18.69
CA SER A 46 -18.91 -12.20 18.62
C SER A 46 -18.10 -13.43 18.21
N GLN A 47 -18.24 -14.50 18.98
CA GLN A 47 -17.43 -15.72 18.86
C GLN A 47 -18.06 -16.75 17.93
N SER A 48 -19.38 -16.68 17.73
CA SER A 48 -20.13 -17.62 16.90
C SER A 48 -20.75 -16.95 15.67
N GLU A 49 -20.83 -17.69 14.57
CA GLU A 49 -21.52 -17.24 13.36
C GLU A 49 -23.01 -16.99 13.61
N LEU A 50 -23.64 -17.80 14.46
CA LEU A 50 -25.04 -17.64 14.84
C LEU A 50 -25.28 -16.30 15.57
N GLU A 51 -24.41 -15.93 16.50
CA GLU A 51 -24.50 -14.65 17.20
C GLU A 51 -24.27 -13.47 16.26
N ARG A 52 -23.27 -13.57 15.36
CA ARG A 52 -23.04 -12.55 14.33
C ARG A 52 -24.24 -12.36 13.43
N GLN A 53 -24.88 -13.46 13.01
CA GLN A 53 -26.06 -13.41 12.16
C GLN A 53 -27.23 -12.74 12.87
N ARG A 54 -27.48 -13.08 14.14
CA ARG A 54 -28.52 -12.43 14.96
C ARG A 54 -28.28 -10.92 15.11
N LEU A 55 -27.05 -10.51 15.38
CA LEU A 55 -26.70 -9.09 15.49
C LEU A 55 -26.87 -8.36 14.16
N ARG A 56 -26.55 -9.00 13.03
CA ARG A 56 -26.80 -8.42 11.70
C ARG A 56 -28.27 -8.25 11.41
N GLU A 57 -29.09 -9.22 11.77
CA GLU A 57 -30.54 -9.14 11.64
C GLU A 57 -31.10 -7.99 12.49
N GLU A 58 -30.67 -7.86 13.74
CA GLU A 58 -31.03 -6.75 14.62
C GLU A 58 -30.62 -5.40 14.03
N MET A 59 -29.39 -5.29 13.53
CA MET A 59 -28.90 -4.07 12.86
C MET A 59 -29.65 -3.77 11.56
N SER A 60 -30.12 -4.80 10.85
CA SER A 60 -30.88 -4.60 9.61
C SER A 60 -32.30 -4.05 9.85
N ALA A 61 -32.86 -4.28 11.05
CA ALA A 61 -34.20 -3.84 11.41
C ALA A 61 -34.28 -2.33 11.70
N ASP A 62 -33.18 -1.71 12.16
CA ASP A 62 -33.09 -0.27 12.38
C ASP A 62 -32.44 0.43 11.18
N SER A 63 -33.10 1.46 10.64
CA SER A 63 -32.61 2.25 9.51
C SER A 63 -31.22 2.88 9.76
N SER A 64 -30.95 3.32 11.00
CA SER A 64 -29.68 3.93 11.38
C SER A 64 -28.54 2.90 11.44
N LEU A 65 -28.81 1.71 11.97
CA LEU A 65 -27.87 0.60 12.05
C LEU A 65 -27.65 -0.07 10.69
N SER A 66 -28.69 -0.16 9.86
CA SER A 66 -28.63 -0.69 8.50
C SER A 66 -27.67 0.12 7.62
N ARG A 67 -27.65 1.44 7.78
CA ARG A 67 -26.64 2.30 7.12
C ARG A 67 -25.22 1.96 7.56
N ILE A 68 -25.00 1.68 8.84
CA ILE A 68 -23.68 1.30 9.39
C ILE A 68 -23.26 -0.07 8.86
N LEU A 69 -24.19 -1.04 8.83
CA LEU A 69 -23.96 -2.37 8.29
C LEU A 69 -23.53 -2.32 6.82
N ARG A 70 -24.22 -1.51 5.99
CA ARG A 70 -23.85 -1.30 4.60
C ARG A 70 -22.44 -0.72 4.44
N GLN A 71 -22.05 0.21 5.32
CA GLN A 71 -20.70 0.80 5.31
C GLN A 71 -19.62 -0.25 5.64
N LEU A 72 -19.88 -1.15 6.58
CA LEU A 72 -18.97 -2.24 6.93
C LEU A 72 -18.77 -3.20 5.75
N GLU A 73 -19.84 -3.53 5.03
CA GLU A 73 -19.77 -4.44 3.87
C GLU A 73 -19.00 -3.82 2.70
N THR A 74 -19.15 -2.51 2.46
CA THR A 74 -18.38 -1.83 1.41
C THR A 74 -16.89 -1.77 1.71
N VAL A 75 -16.50 -1.52 2.96
CA VAL A 75 -15.08 -1.46 3.36
C VAL A 75 -14.45 -2.85 3.32
N LYS A 76 -15.18 -3.89 3.74
CA LYS A 76 -14.68 -5.27 3.65
C LYS A 76 -14.41 -5.70 2.20
N GLY A 77 -15.19 -5.21 1.23
CA GLY A 77 -14.93 -5.47 -0.19
C GLY A 77 -13.67 -4.79 -0.73
N GLU A 78 -13.15 -3.76 -0.07
CA GLU A 78 -11.91 -3.06 -0.44
C GLU A 78 -10.69 -3.63 0.30
N GLU A 79 -10.85 -4.11 1.53
CA GLU A 79 -9.78 -4.75 2.32
C GLU A 79 -9.56 -6.23 1.96
N ASP A 80 -10.59 -6.95 1.50
CA ASP A 80 -10.52 -8.35 1.03
C ASP A 80 -10.15 -8.45 -0.47
N GLY A 81 -9.61 -7.38 -1.05
CA GLY A 81 -9.03 -7.35 -2.41
C GLY A 81 -7.63 -7.98 -2.48
N GLY A 82 -7.35 -8.94 -1.61
CA GLY A 82 -6.05 -9.58 -1.40
C GLY A 82 -5.86 -10.90 -2.12
N ASP A 83 -6.68 -11.29 -3.10
CA ASP A 83 -6.37 -12.39 -4.05
C ASP A 83 -7.43 -12.46 -5.17
N LEU A 84 -7.29 -11.63 -6.20
CA LEU A 84 -8.05 -11.79 -7.44
C LEU A 84 -7.08 -11.72 -8.62
N ASP A 85 -6.21 -12.72 -8.70
CA ASP A 85 -5.67 -13.15 -9.97
C ASP A 85 -6.84 -13.62 -10.86
N ASN A 86 -6.86 -13.12 -12.10
CA ASN A 86 -7.86 -13.40 -13.14
C ASN A 86 -9.31 -12.95 -12.85
N LEU A 87 -9.67 -11.77 -13.37
CA LEU A 87 -10.85 -11.57 -14.24
C LEU A 87 -10.87 -10.13 -14.78
N VAL A 88 -10.10 -9.87 -15.84
CA VAL A 88 -10.39 -8.77 -16.78
C VAL A 88 -10.34 -9.38 -18.18
N PRO A 89 -11.36 -9.14 -19.02
CA PRO A 89 -11.14 -8.08 -20.00
C PRO A 89 -12.38 -7.20 -20.16
N ARG A 90 -12.42 -6.07 -19.45
CA ARG A 90 -13.11 -4.84 -19.91
C ARG A 90 -12.13 -3.94 -20.68
N SER A 91 -11.31 -4.55 -21.54
CA SER A 91 -10.23 -3.92 -22.29
C SER A 91 -10.64 -3.28 -23.63
N ALA A 92 -11.95 -3.09 -23.88
CA ALA A 92 -12.41 -2.64 -25.20
C ALA A 92 -12.92 -1.19 -25.28
N ARG A 93 -13.00 -0.44 -24.18
CA ARG A 93 -13.60 0.92 -24.21
C ARG A 93 -12.73 2.05 -23.67
N ARG A 94 -11.47 1.76 -23.32
CA ARG A 94 -10.53 2.78 -22.80
C ARG A 94 -9.19 2.81 -23.55
N LYS A 95 -9.17 2.38 -24.81
CA LYS A 95 -7.97 2.52 -25.67
C LYS A 95 -7.98 3.79 -26.52
N GLU A 96 -9.14 4.41 -26.77
CA GLU A 96 -9.20 5.58 -27.67
C GLU A 96 -9.11 6.94 -26.96
N ALA A 97 -9.22 6.98 -25.63
CA ALA A 97 -9.17 8.25 -24.88
C ALA A 97 -7.84 8.49 -24.13
N ALA A 98 -6.82 7.65 -24.37
CA ALA A 98 -5.54 7.70 -23.65
C ALA A 98 -4.37 8.25 -24.47
N GLU A 99 -4.52 8.44 -25.79
CA GLU A 99 -3.44 8.98 -26.64
C GLU A 99 -3.39 10.52 -26.69
N GLU A 100 -4.49 11.23 -26.40
CA GLU A 100 -4.53 12.70 -26.53
C GLU A 100 -4.27 13.50 -25.23
N ALA A 101 -4.04 12.84 -24.08
CA ALA A 101 -3.83 13.54 -22.80
C ALA A 101 -2.38 13.51 -22.28
N ALA A 102 -1.41 13.17 -23.14
CA ALA A 102 0.01 13.06 -22.77
C ALA A 102 0.80 14.38 -22.85
N VAL A 103 0.12 15.53 -22.94
CA VAL A 103 0.76 16.85 -22.95
C VAL A 103 -0.01 17.81 -22.04
N GLY A 104 0.06 17.56 -20.74
CA GLY A 104 -0.57 18.40 -19.73
C GLY A 104 0.06 18.18 -18.36
N ASP A 105 0.64 19.25 -17.85
CA ASP A 105 1.26 19.45 -16.53
C ASP A 105 0.78 18.51 -15.40
N GLY A 106 1.73 17.83 -14.75
CA GLY A 106 1.49 17.02 -13.54
C GLY A 106 1.06 15.57 -13.77
N GLY A 107 1.99 14.72 -14.26
CA GLY A 107 1.80 13.29 -14.53
C GLY A 107 1.40 12.43 -13.31
N VAL A 108 0.14 12.50 -12.90
CA VAL A 108 -0.44 11.57 -11.93
C VAL A 108 -0.97 10.36 -12.71
N VAL A 109 -0.08 9.38 -12.91
CA VAL A 109 -0.46 8.06 -13.43
C VAL A 109 -1.34 7.35 -12.38
N PRO A 110 -2.59 6.95 -12.72
CA PRO A 110 -3.45 6.19 -11.82
C PRO A 110 -3.00 4.72 -11.70
N GLY A 111 -2.83 4.23 -10.48
CA GLY A 111 -2.46 2.84 -10.18
C GLY A 111 -1.81 2.66 -8.81
N ILE A 112 -1.74 1.42 -8.32
CA ILE A 112 -0.98 1.06 -7.11
C ILE A 112 0.51 1.19 -7.44
N ARG A 113 1.25 1.97 -6.65
CA ARG A 113 2.69 2.16 -6.80
C ARG A 113 3.43 1.16 -5.93
N GLN A 114 4.43 0.50 -6.49
CA GLN A 114 5.36 -0.29 -5.70
C GLN A 114 6.31 0.65 -4.95
N LEU A 115 6.43 0.45 -3.63
CA LEU A 115 7.48 1.10 -2.85
C LEU A 115 8.81 0.39 -3.15
N LEU A 116 9.80 1.18 -3.58
CA LEU A 116 11.16 0.71 -3.84
C LEU A 116 12.10 1.29 -2.80
N ASP A 117 13.05 0.48 -2.35
CA ASP A 117 14.20 0.95 -1.60
C ASP A 117 15.24 1.52 -2.57
N LEU A 118 15.42 2.84 -2.54
CA LEU A 118 16.34 3.52 -3.46
C LEU A 118 17.80 3.33 -3.05
N GLU A 119 18.08 3.00 -1.79
CA GLU A 119 19.45 2.76 -1.31
C GLU A 119 19.98 1.43 -1.84
N ASP A 120 19.12 0.39 -1.89
CA ASP A 120 19.46 -0.92 -2.47
C ASP A 120 19.75 -0.83 -3.98
N LEU A 121 19.05 0.07 -4.68
CA LEU A 121 19.27 0.30 -6.12
C LEU A 121 20.51 1.17 -6.41
N ALA A 122 21.11 1.79 -5.40
CA ALA A 122 22.25 2.67 -5.57
C ALA A 122 23.53 1.87 -5.85
N PHE A 123 24.36 2.35 -6.78
CA PHE A 123 25.70 1.79 -7.00
C PHE A 123 26.64 2.25 -5.88
N THR A 124 26.78 1.43 -4.84
CA THR A 124 27.64 1.73 -3.67
C THR A 124 29.10 2.02 -4.02
N GLN A 125 29.63 1.42 -5.10
CA GLN A 125 30.99 1.67 -5.62
C GLN A 125 31.09 2.97 -6.44
N GLY A 126 29.99 3.67 -6.71
CA GLY A 126 29.93 4.90 -7.48
C GLY A 126 30.66 4.79 -8.83
N SER A 127 31.58 5.71 -9.08
CA SER A 127 32.42 5.74 -10.30
C SER A 127 33.26 4.48 -10.55
N HIS A 128 33.44 3.63 -9.54
CA HIS A 128 34.23 2.40 -9.66
C HIS A 128 33.37 1.17 -9.99
N PHE A 129 32.04 1.32 -10.07
CA PHE A 129 31.16 0.20 -10.39
C PHE A 129 31.45 -0.39 -11.77
N MET A 130 31.93 -1.63 -11.81
CA MET A 130 32.17 -2.39 -13.05
C MET A 130 30.94 -3.19 -13.43
N SER A 131 30.08 -2.65 -14.30
CA SER A 131 28.92 -3.36 -14.83
C SER A 131 29.30 -4.55 -15.71
N ASN A 132 30.48 -4.50 -16.34
CA ASN A 132 31.01 -5.56 -17.18
C ASN A 132 31.64 -6.68 -16.35
N LYS A 133 31.13 -7.92 -16.49
CA LYS A 133 31.70 -9.12 -15.82
C LYS A 133 33.05 -9.56 -16.38
N ARG A 134 33.40 -9.12 -17.59
CA ARG A 134 34.65 -9.48 -18.26
C ARG A 134 35.25 -8.26 -18.97
N CYS A 135 36.57 -8.13 -18.93
CA CYS A 135 37.33 -7.19 -19.74
C CYS A 135 37.96 -7.97 -20.91
N GLN A 136 37.59 -7.63 -22.14
CA GLN A 136 38.16 -8.21 -23.36
C GLN A 136 39.24 -7.25 -23.86
N LEU A 137 40.48 -7.75 -23.96
CA LEU A 137 41.61 -6.95 -24.41
C LEU A 137 41.80 -7.11 -25.92
N PRO A 138 42.33 -6.08 -26.62
CA PRO A 138 42.67 -6.19 -28.04
C PRO A 138 43.67 -7.32 -28.33
N ASP A 139 43.64 -7.81 -29.57
CA ASP A 139 44.58 -8.83 -30.03
C ASP A 139 46.03 -8.38 -29.88
N GLY A 140 46.90 -9.31 -29.49
CA GLY A 140 48.30 -9.03 -29.16
C GLY A 140 48.53 -8.57 -27.71
N SER A 141 47.46 -8.41 -26.92
CA SER A 141 47.60 -8.19 -25.47
C SER A 141 48.11 -9.46 -24.78
N PHE A 142 49.01 -9.31 -23.82
CA PHE A 142 49.54 -10.45 -23.07
C PHE A 142 49.74 -10.10 -21.59
N ARG A 143 49.76 -11.14 -20.76
CA ARG A 143 49.89 -11.06 -19.31
C ARG A 143 51.22 -11.69 -18.87
N LYS A 144 51.97 -10.99 -18.02
CA LYS A 144 53.25 -11.45 -17.48
C LYS A 144 53.26 -11.33 -15.96
N GLN A 145 53.36 -12.47 -15.27
CA GLN A 145 53.39 -12.50 -13.82
C GLN A 145 54.81 -12.20 -13.30
N ARG A 146 54.91 -11.33 -12.28
CA ARG A 146 56.17 -10.92 -11.64
C ARG A 146 56.06 -11.14 -10.13
N LYS A 147 57.17 -10.97 -9.41
CA LYS A 147 57.16 -11.06 -7.95
C LYS A 147 56.40 -9.86 -7.38
N GLY A 148 55.18 -10.10 -6.88
CA GLY A 148 54.37 -9.10 -6.18
C GLY A 148 53.42 -8.28 -7.06
N TYR A 149 53.40 -8.47 -8.37
CA TYR A 149 52.48 -7.79 -9.28
C TYR A 149 52.30 -8.54 -10.61
N GLU A 150 51.28 -8.15 -11.37
CA GLU A 150 50.99 -8.68 -12.69
C GLU A 150 51.08 -7.55 -13.72
N GLU A 151 51.84 -7.76 -14.80
CA GLU A 151 51.93 -6.84 -15.93
C GLU A 151 50.93 -7.28 -17.01
N VAL A 152 50.04 -6.37 -17.41
CA VAL A 152 49.16 -6.56 -18.56
C VAL A 152 49.59 -5.56 -19.63
N HIS A 153 50.08 -6.07 -20.77
CA HIS A 153 50.51 -5.27 -21.90
C HIS A 153 49.38 -5.21 -22.92
N VAL A 154 48.93 -4.00 -23.27
CA VAL A 154 47.94 -3.74 -24.31
C VAL A 154 48.63 -2.96 -25.43
N PRO A 155 48.75 -3.50 -26.65
CA PRO A 155 49.45 -2.82 -27.74
C PRO A 155 48.66 -1.60 -28.22
N ALA A 156 49.38 -0.63 -28.79
CA ALA A 156 48.75 0.53 -29.41
C ALA A 156 47.84 0.09 -30.57
N LEU A 157 46.59 0.55 -30.56
CA LEU A 157 45.63 0.26 -31.62
C LEU A 157 46.07 0.97 -32.91
N LYS A 158 45.99 0.26 -34.04
CA LYS A 158 46.20 0.87 -35.34
C LYS A 158 45.09 1.88 -35.63
N PRO A 159 45.39 3.05 -36.20
CA PRO A 159 44.38 4.04 -36.54
C PRO A 159 43.38 3.43 -37.54
N LYS A 160 42.11 3.81 -37.42
CA LYS A 160 41.09 3.43 -38.39
C LYS A 160 41.49 4.00 -39.76
N PRO A 161 41.41 3.23 -40.86
CA PRO A 161 41.70 3.75 -42.19
C PRO A 161 40.72 4.87 -42.55
N PHE A 162 41.17 5.85 -43.33
CA PHE A 162 40.30 6.90 -43.85
C PHE A 162 39.28 6.27 -44.82
N GLY A 163 38.00 6.58 -44.61
CA GLY A 163 36.94 6.14 -45.51
C GLY A 163 37.11 6.82 -46.88
N THR A 164 37.07 6.02 -47.94
CA THR A 164 36.83 6.46 -49.33
C THR A 164 35.36 6.71 -49.57
#